data_AF-A0A2E6RKJ9-F1
#
_entry.id   AF-A0A2E6RKJ9-F1
#
_cell.length_a   1.000
_cell.length_b   1.000
_cell.length_c   1.000
_cell.angle_alpha   90.00
_cell.angle_beta   90.00
_cell.angle_gamma   90.00
#
_symmetry.space_group_name_H-M   'P 1'
#
loop_
_entity.id
_entity.type
_entity.pdbx_description
1 polymer ?
#
loop_
_entity_poly.entity_id
_entity_poly.type
_entity_poly.pdbx_seq_one_letter_code
_entity_poly.pdbx_strand_id
1 'polypeptide(L)' 'MNVIHKVKTHTKSNSIFHDMQKNPAENFSPIEVDPITGNFMIDLPEWMVNDMGWYEGTVLQLEMSSDNELILKEKEDD' A
#
# COMPACT_ATOMS: atom_id res chain seq x y z
N MET A 1 50.95 14.87 -34.99
CA MET A 1 50.30 14.71 -33.67
C MET A 1 48.84 15.08 -33.79
N ASN A 2 47.94 14.11 -33.72
CA ASN A 2 46.70 14.20 -32.94
C ASN A 2 46.03 12.83 -32.90
N VAL A 3 45.59 12.49 -31.70
CA VAL A 3 45.44 11.14 -31.17
C VAL A 3 44.00 10.69 -31.35
N ILE A 4 43.81 9.51 -31.94
CA ILE A 4 42.52 8.83 -32.04
C ILE A 4 42.04 8.52 -30.62
N HIS A 5 41.09 9.29 -30.10
CA HIS A 5 40.43 8.95 -28.85
C HIS A 5 39.32 7.94 -29.14
N LYS A 6 39.69 6.66 -29.02
CA LYS A 6 38.77 5.53 -28.99
C LYS A 6 37.94 5.66 -27.71
N VAL A 7 36.72 6.19 -27.82
CA VAL A 7 35.78 6.25 -26.70
C VAL A 7 35.40 4.81 -26.36
N LYS A 8 35.88 4.34 -25.21
CA LYS A 8 35.56 3.03 -24.65
C LYS A 8 34.18 3.17 -24.00
N THR A 9 33.12 2.79 -24.72
CA THR A 9 31.76 2.71 -24.17
C THR A 9 31.74 1.65 -23.07
N HIS A 10 31.63 2.08 -21.81
CA HIS A 10 31.29 1.20 -20.71
C HIS A 10 29.78 1.21 -20.55
N THR A 11 29.13 0.20 -21.11
CA THR A 11 27.72 -0.12 -20.89
C THR A 11 27.55 -0.52 -19.43
N LYS A 12 27.09 0.40 -18.57
CA LYS A 12 26.58 0.05 -17.25
C LYS A 12 25.17 -0.51 -17.42
N SER A 13 25.12 -1.83 -17.37
CA SER A 13 24.01 -2.73 -17.05
C SER A 13 22.72 -2.04 -16.58
N ASN A 14 21.65 -2.28 -17.34
CA ASN A 14 20.26 -2.12 -16.88
C ASN A 14 20.05 -2.96 -15.61
N SER A 15 20.17 -2.33 -14.45
CA SER A 15 19.43 -2.75 -13.26
C SER A 15 18.25 -1.82 -13.18
N ILE A 16 17.16 -2.19 -13.85
CA ILE A 16 15.83 -1.65 -13.58
C ILE A 16 15.51 -2.08 -12.15
N PHE A 17 15.91 -1.26 -11.18
CA PHE A 17 15.27 -1.26 -9.88
C PHE A 17 13.81 -0.93 -10.18
N HIS A 18 12.96 -1.95 -10.11
CA HIS A 18 11.56 -1.69 -9.86
C HIS A 18 11.55 -0.95 -8.52
N ASP A 19 11.40 0.37 -8.56
CA ASP A 19 10.76 1.05 -7.44
C ASP A 19 9.39 0.39 -7.31
N MET A 20 9.31 -0.62 -6.44
CA MET A 20 8.04 -1.03 -5.88
C MET A 20 7.52 0.20 -5.16
N GLN A 21 6.67 0.98 -5.83
CA GLN A 21 5.90 2.03 -5.18
C GLN A 21 5.13 1.36 -4.04
N LYS A 22 5.66 1.50 -2.83
CA LYS A 22 5.16 0.80 -1.64
C LYS A 22 3.77 1.26 -1.24
N ASN A 23 3.31 2.44 -1.67
CA ASN A 23 1.93 2.89 -1.55
C ASN A 23 1.53 3.58 -2.86
N PRO A 24 0.35 3.27 -3.45
CA PRO A 24 -0.21 4.14 -4.48
C PRO A 24 -0.44 5.53 -3.87
N ALA A 25 -0.14 6.57 -4.66
CA ALA A 25 -0.01 7.95 -4.19
C ALA A 25 -1.30 8.54 -3.58
N GLU A 26 -2.45 7.87 -3.68
CA GLU A 26 -3.75 8.32 -3.19
C GLU A 26 -4.56 7.11 -2.69
N ASN A 27 -4.59 6.87 -1.37
CA ASN A 27 -5.38 5.80 -0.72
C ASN A 27 -6.73 6.34 -0.23
N PHE A 28 -7.48 7.00 -1.11
CA PHE A 28 -8.81 7.50 -0.79
C PHE A 28 -9.87 6.55 -1.34
N SER A 29 -10.67 5.97 -0.45
CA SER A 29 -11.85 5.18 -0.81
C SER A 29 -13.11 5.92 -0.37
N PRO A 30 -14.20 5.92 -1.18
CA PRO A 30 -15.47 6.45 -0.74
C PRO A 30 -16.07 5.58 0.38
N ILE A 31 -16.93 6.17 1.20
CA ILE A 31 -17.81 5.40 2.08
C ILE A 31 -18.98 4.92 1.23
N GLU A 32 -19.22 3.62 1.24
CA GLU A 32 -20.35 2.98 0.59
C GLU A 32 -21.40 2.54 1.62
N VAL A 33 -22.63 2.34 1.16
CA VAL A 33 -23.74 1.83 1.97
C VAL A 33 -24.18 0.50 1.39
N ASP A 34 -24.06 -0.57 2.17
CA ASP A 34 -24.57 -1.87 1.76
C ASP A 34 -26.10 -1.80 1.62
N PRO A 35 -26.68 -2.13 0.45
CA PRO A 35 -28.09 -1.92 0.19
C PRO A 35 -29.02 -2.92 0.90
N ILE A 36 -28.48 -3.98 1.51
CA ILE A 36 -29.26 -5.03 2.18
C ILE A 36 -29.34 -4.76 3.68
N THR A 37 -28.21 -4.40 4.28
CA THR A 37 -28.02 -4.20 5.73
C THR A 37 -28.12 -2.73 6.13
N GLY A 38 -27.85 -1.80 5.20
CA GLY A 38 -27.73 -0.37 5.48
C GLY A 38 -26.42 0.02 6.18
N ASN A 39 -25.46 -0.91 6.30
CA ASN A 39 -24.18 -0.65 6.95
C ASN A 39 -23.27 0.21 6.07
N PHE A 40 -22.53 1.10 6.72
CA PHE A 40 -21.48 1.88 6.07
C PHE A 40 -20.20 1.04 5.99
N MET A 41 -19.57 1.04 4.82
CA MET A 41 -18.34 0.30 4.56
C MET A 41 -17.36 1.14 3.76
N ILE A 42 -16.07 0.80 3.87
CA ILE A 42 -15.01 1.31 3.00
C ILE A 42 -14.26 0.11 2.44
N ASP A 43 -13.78 0.24 1.21
CA ASP A 43 -12.86 -0.73 0.66
C ASP A 43 -11.46 -0.51 1.22
N LEU A 44 -10.96 -1.51 1.93
CA LEU A 44 -9.58 -1.54 2.40
C LEU A 44 -8.64 -1.78 1.21
N PRO A 45 -7.62 -0.94 1.01
CA PRO A 45 -6.64 -1.15 -0.05
C PRO A 45 -5.96 -2.52 0.06
N GLU A 46 -5.76 -3.17 -1.08
CA GLU A 46 -5.17 -4.52 -1.16
C GLU A 46 -3.80 -4.60 -0.47
N TRP A 47 -2.96 -3.57 -0.65
CA TRP A 47 -1.63 -3.54 -0.03
C TRP A 47 -1.70 -3.60 1.51
N MET A 48 -2.72 -2.97 2.11
CA MET A 48 -2.89 -2.93 3.57
C MET A 48 -3.32 -4.30 4.08
N VAL A 49 -4.26 -4.94 3.38
CA VAL A 49 -4.70 -6.31 3.68
C VAL A 49 -3.54 -7.29 3.59
N ASN A 50 -2.72 -7.20 2.54
CA ASN A 50 -1.58 -8.08 2.32
C ASN A 50 -0.45 -7.87 3.34
N ASP A 51 -0.09 -6.62 3.62
CA ASP A 51 1.00 -6.29 4.56
C ASP A 51 0.63 -6.63 6.00
N MET A 52 -0.65 -6.49 6.39
CA MET A 52 -1.14 -6.82 7.73
C MET A 52 -1.63 -8.26 7.88
N GLY A 53 -1.85 -8.98 6.77
CA GLY A 53 -2.39 -10.34 6.79
C GLY A 53 -3.88 -10.43 7.13
N TRP A 54 -4.66 -9.37 6.91
CA TRP A 54 -6.08 -9.27 7.26
C TRP A 54 -7.01 -9.91 6.24
N TYR A 55 -6.85 -11.21 6.05
CA TYR A 55 -7.66 -11.98 5.09
C TYR A 55 -9.04 -12.33 5.66
N GLU A 56 -9.77 -13.18 4.93
CA GLU A 56 -11.10 -13.64 5.34
C GLU A 56 -11.06 -14.26 6.75
N GLY A 57 -11.97 -13.80 7.60
CA GLY A 57 -12.09 -14.24 8.99
C GLY A 57 -11.34 -13.37 10.01
N THR A 58 -10.44 -12.48 9.56
CA THR A 58 -9.82 -11.49 10.47
C THR A 58 -10.88 -10.54 10.99
N VAL A 59 -10.94 -10.39 12.31
CA VAL A 59 -11.83 -9.43 12.98
C VAL A 59 -11.03 -8.20 13.35
N LEU A 60 -11.43 -7.04 12.85
CA LEU A 60 -10.77 -5.77 13.15
C LEU A 60 -11.54 -4.98 14.22
N GLN A 61 -10.78 -4.45 15.18
CA GLN A 61 -11.24 -3.46 16.14
C GLN A 61 -10.94 -2.06 15.61
N LEU A 62 -11.96 -1.20 15.62
CA LEU A 62 -11.88 0.20 15.25
C LEU A 62 -11.77 1.05 16.51
N GLU A 63 -10.75 1.90 16.59
CA GLU A 63 -10.54 2.82 17.70
C GLU A 63 -10.34 4.26 17.19
N MET A 64 -10.92 5.23 17.89
CA MET A 64 -10.67 6.65 17.63
C MET A 64 -9.55 7.15 18.54
N SER A 65 -8.52 7.74 17.96
CA SER A 65 -7.45 8.39 18.71
C SER A 65 -7.90 9.77 19.24
N SER A 66 -7.13 10.34 20.17
CA SER A 66 -7.35 11.73 20.64
C SER A 66 -7.18 12.79 19.55
N ASP A 67 -6.47 12.44 18.47
CA ASP A 67 -6.12 13.35 17.39
C ASP A 67 -7.10 13.24 16.21
N ASN A 68 -8.29 12.64 16.45
CA ASN A 68 -9.32 12.35 15.45
C ASN A 68 -8.85 11.42 14.32
N GLU A 69 -7.89 10.54 14.61
CA GLU A 69 -7.44 9.51 13.68
C GLU A 69 -8.21 8.20 13.94
N LEU A 70 -8.51 7.47 12.87
CA LEU A 70 -9.05 6.13 12.96
C LEU A 70 -7.90 5.13 13.00
N ILE A 71 -7.89 4.27 14.02
CA ILE A 71 -6.92 3.19 14.20
C ILE A 71 -7.64 1.87 13.99
N LEU A 72 -7.08 1.03 13.12
CA LEU A 72 -7.53 -0.35 12.88
C LEU A 72 -6.53 -1.31 13.53
N LYS A 73 -7.03 -2.27 14.32
CA LYS A 73 -6.23 -3.32 14.96
C LYS A 73 -6.88 -4.67 14.74
N GLU A 74 -6.08 -5.72 14.55
CA GLU A 74 -6.60 -7.08 14.63
C GLU A 74 -7.04 -7.39 16.08
N LYS A 75 -8.21 -8.00 16.23
CA LYS A 75 -8.69 -8.45 17.52
C LYS A 75 -7.88 -9.67 17.95
N GLU A 76 -7.18 -9.55 19.07
CA GLU A 76 -6.57 -10.71 19.73
C GLU A 76 -7.67 -11.58 20.35
N ASP A 77 -7.61 -12.89 20.08
CA ASP A 77 -8.41 -13.89 20.77
C ASP A 77 -7.76 -14.17 22.14
N ASP A 78 -8.40 -13.70 23.22
CA ASP A 78 -8.00 -13.97 24.62
C ASP A 78 -8.19 -15.45 25.02
#